data_AF-A0A2D8TCA0-F1
#
_entry.id   AF-A0A2D8TCA0-F1
#
_cell.length_a   1.000
_cell.length_b   1.000
_cell.length_c   1.000
_cell.angle_alpha   90.00
_cell.angle_beta   90.00
_cell.angle_gamma   90.00
#
_symmetry.space_group_name_H-M   'P 1'
#
loop_
_entity.id
_entity.type
_entity.pdbx_description
1 polymer ?
#
loop_
_entity_poly.entity_id
_entity_poly.type
_entity_poly.pdbx_seq_one_letter_code
_entity_poly.pdbx_strand_id
1 'polypeptide(L)'
;MPDFRPGDTLRVGVKVKEGDRSRVQNYEGVCIARSNKGMGSNFTVRKISFGEGVERVFPLYSPNIDSITVVRRGVVRRAKLYYLRGRTGKRARIAERRDTRSED
;
A
#
# COMPACT_ATOMS: atom_id res chain seq x y z
N MET A 1 7.59 -12.35 -5.03
CA MET A 1 6.81 -11.09 -4.88
C MET A 1 5.99 -11.18 -3.61
N PRO A 2 5.97 -10.14 -2.74
CA PRO A 2 5.34 -10.24 -1.43
C PRO A 2 3.83 -10.45 -1.51
N ASP A 3 3.31 -11.29 -0.62
CA ASP A 3 1.88 -11.61 -0.53
C ASP A 3 1.12 -10.55 0.28
N PHE A 4 0.53 -9.61 -0.46
CA PHE A 4 -0.36 -8.58 0.08
C PHE A 4 -1.64 -8.46 -0.72
N ARG A 5 -2.68 -7.94 -0.05
CA ARG A 5 -4.00 -7.74 -0.67
C ARG A 5 -4.50 -6.31 -0.43
N PRO A 6 -5.53 -5.86 -1.19
CA PRO A 6 -6.26 -4.66 -0.84
C PRO A 6 -6.71 -4.70 0.62
N GLY A 7 -6.51 -3.61 1.34
CA GLY A 7 -6.78 -3.49 2.78
C GLY A 7 -5.53 -3.57 3.65
N ASP A 8 -4.45 -4.19 3.17
CA ASP A 8 -3.18 -4.23 3.88
C ASP A 8 -2.50 -2.85 3.88
N THR A 9 -1.85 -2.50 4.99
CA THR A 9 -0.94 -1.36 5.05
C THR A 9 0.42 -1.80 4.55
N LEU A 10 0.92 -1.11 3.53
CA LEU A 10 2.20 -1.37 2.90
C LEU A 10 3.16 -0.23 3.18
N ARG A 11 4.42 -0.56 3.44
CA ARG A 11 5.56 0.34 3.32
C ARG A 11 6.29 0.00 2.03
N VAL A 12 6.27 0.93 1.08
CA VAL A 12 6.95 0.81 -0.21
C VAL A 12 8.21 1.66 -0.19
N GLY A 13 9.38 1.03 -0.24
CA GLY A 13 10.64 1.72 -0.44
C GLY A 13 10.79 2.12 -1.91
N VAL A 14 10.91 3.41 -2.19
CA VAL A 14 11.01 3.96 -3.54
C VAL A 14 12.36 4.64 -3.70
N LYS A 15 13.11 4.25 -4.73
CA LYS A 15 14.35 4.93 -5.10
C LYS A 15 13.99 6.28 -5.72
N VAL A 16 14.47 7.34 -5.10
CA VAL A 16 14.32 8.72 -5.57
C VAL A 16 15.71 9.26 -5.89
N LYS A 17 15.85 9.85 -7.08
CA LYS A 17 17.09 10.49 -7.53
C LYS A 17 16.94 12.00 -7.43
N GLU A 18 17.89 12.65 -6.75
CA GLU A 18 17.99 14.10 -6.61
C GLU A 18 19.40 14.49 -7.11
N GLY A 19 19.49 14.94 -8.36
CA GLY A 19 20.78 15.13 -9.04
C GLY A 19 21.55 13.81 -9.15
N ASP A 20 22.77 13.76 -8.65
CA ASP A 20 23.61 12.56 -8.67
C ASP A 20 23.41 11.62 -7.48
N ARG A 21 22.68 12.06 -6.44
CA ARG A 21 22.43 11.25 -5.24
C ARG A 21 21.14 10.46 -5.40
N SER A 22 21.16 9.22 -4.89
CA SER A 22 19.98 8.38 -4.79
C SER A 22 19.70 8.05 -3.32
N ARG A 23 18.42 8.05 -2.95
CA ARG A 23 17.96 7.63 -1.62
C ARG A 23 16.71 6.78 -1.73
N VAL A 24 16.49 5.92 -0.75
CA VAL A 24 15.23 5.18 -0.61
C VAL A 24 14.28 5.98 0.27
N GLN A 25 13.17 6.41 -0.31
CA GLN A 25 12.08 7.06 0.42
C GLN A 25 10.95 6.06 0.65
N ASN A 26 10.52 5.93 1.90
CA ASN A 26 9.38 5.09 2.24
C ASN A 26 8.05 5.81 1.99
N TYR A 27 7.18 5.17 1.22
CA TYR A 27 5.78 5.54 1.07
C TYR A 27 4.91 4.50 1.78
N GLU A 28 4.35 4.89 2.93
CA GLU A 28 3.51 4.01 3.74
C GLU A 28 2.03 4.40 3.64
N GLY A 29 1.16 3.42 3.42
CA GLY A 29 -0.28 3.62 3.34
C GLY A 29 -1.05 2.34 3.05
N VAL A 30 -2.36 2.46 2.93
CA VAL A 30 -3.25 1.32 2.66
C VAL A 30 -3.24 0.99 1.17
N CYS A 31 -3.02 -0.27 0.81
CA CYS A 31 -3.27 -0.77 -0.53
C CYS A 31 -4.79 -0.75 -0.81
N ILE A 32 -5.24 0.12 -1.72
CA ILE A 32 -6.67 0.25 -2.03
C ILE A 32 -7.09 -0.49 -3.30
N ALA A 33 -6.13 -0.86 -4.14
CA ALA A 33 -6.36 -1.63 -5.35
C ALA A 33 -5.09 -2.38 -5.75
N ARG A 34 -5.27 -3.57 -6.34
CA ARG A 34 -4.21 -4.34 -6.97
C ARG A 34 -4.74 -4.86 -8.30
N SER A 35 -3.95 -4.72 -9.37
CA SER A 35 -4.28 -5.19 -10.71
C SER A 35 -3.22 -6.19 -11.15
N ASN A 36 -3.66 -7.39 -11.51
CA ASN A 36 -2.79 -8.46 -12.01
C ASN A 36 -2.92 -8.52 -13.54
N LYS A 37 -1.90 -8.05 -14.25
CA LYS A 37 -1.87 -7.96 -15.73
C LYS A 37 -0.49 -8.36 -16.28
N GLY A 38 0.10 -9.45 -15.76
CA GLY A 38 1.47 -9.85 -16.10
C GLY A 38 2.46 -8.74 -15.77
N MET A 39 3.32 -8.36 -16.72
CA MET A 39 4.28 -7.24 -16.57
C MET A 39 3.61 -5.89 -16.27
N GLY A 40 2.37 -5.69 -16.72
CA GLY A 40 1.58 -4.48 -16.43
C GLY A 40 0.92 -4.48 -15.04
N SER A 41 1.28 -5.42 -14.16
CA SER A 41 0.70 -5.50 -12.81
C SER A 41 1.10 -4.28 -11.98
N ASN A 42 0.16 -3.75 -11.21
CA ASN A 42 0.37 -2.59 -10.37
C ASN A 42 -0.52 -2.64 -9.13
N PHE A 43 -0.23 -1.77 -8.18
CA PHE A 43 -1.04 -1.58 -6.98
C PHE A 43 -1.08 -0.12 -6.59
N THR A 44 -2.17 0.29 -5.94
CA THR A 44 -2.40 1.68 -5.53
C THR A 44 -2.36 1.76 -4.02
N VAL A 45 -1.49 2.60 -3.49
CA VAL A 45 -1.36 2.87 -2.06
C VAL A 45 -1.90 4.27 -1.77
N ARG A 46 -2.77 4.38 -0.76
CA ARG A 46 -3.39 5.62 -0.29
C ARG A 46 -2.91 5.94 1.12
N LYS A 47 -2.56 7.20 1.36
CA LYS A 47 -2.31 7.75 2.70
C LYS A 47 -2.91 9.14 2.84
N ILE A 48 -3.13 9.57 4.08
CA ILE A 48 -3.35 10.98 4.38
C ILE A 48 -1.99 11.59 4.70
N SER A 49 -1.64 12.68 4.04
CA SER A 49 -0.39 13.42 4.24
C SER A 49 -0.74 14.88 4.47
N PHE A 50 -0.39 15.43 5.63
CA PHE A 50 -0.69 16.83 5.96
C PHE A 50 -2.18 17.21 5.76
N GLY A 51 -3.10 16.32 6.15
CA GLY A 51 -4.54 16.53 5.98
C GLY A 51 -5.09 16.13 4.61
N GLU A 52 -4.23 15.98 3.61
CA GLU A 52 -4.63 15.72 2.22
C GLU A 52 -4.53 14.24 1.82
N GLY A 53 -5.50 13.78 1.03
CA GLY A 53 -5.52 12.41 0.53
C GLY A 53 -4.57 12.22 -0.64
N VAL A 54 -3.46 11.52 -0.42
CA VAL A 54 -2.46 11.23 -1.46
C VAL A 54 -2.56 9.76 -1.87
N GLU A 55 -2.54 9.51 -3.18
CA GLU A 55 -2.46 8.17 -3.76
C GLU A 55 -1.25 8.06 -4.67
N ARG A 56 -0.58 6.91 -4.64
CA ARG A 56 0.46 6.55 -5.61
C ARG A 56 0.18 5.18 -6.21
N VAL A 57 0.37 5.08 -7.51
CA VAL A 57 0.33 3.80 -8.24
C VAL A 57 1.75 3.32 -8.43
N PHE A 58 1.99 2.07 -8.05
CA PHE A 58 3.29 1.43 -8.12
C PHE A 58 3.22 0.26 -9.12
N PRO A 59 3.98 0.29 -10.22
CA PRO A 59 4.16 -0.88 -11.08
C PRO A 59 4.92 -1.95 -10.31
N LEU A 60 4.37 -3.16 -10.25
CA LEU A 60 4.85 -4.23 -9.38
C LEU A 60 6.31 -4.64 -9.64
N TYR A 61 6.74 -4.52 -10.90
CA TYR A 61 8.08 -4.90 -11.37
C TYR A 61 8.97 -3.70 -11.70
N SER A 62 8.64 -2.51 -11.17
CA SER A 62 9.45 -1.31 -11.44
C SER A 62 10.83 -1.42 -10.75
N PRO A 63 11.94 -1.08 -11.45
CA PRO A 63 13.27 -1.03 -10.84
C PRO A 63 13.43 0.08 -9.79
N ASN A 64 12.51 1.05 -9.79
CA ASN A 64 12.48 2.12 -8.81
C ASN A 64 11.87 1.68 -7.47
N ILE A 65 11.28 0.49 -7.39
CA ILE A 65 10.85 -0.09 -6.12
C ILE A 65 12.01 -0.86 -5.52
N ASP A 66 12.42 -0.44 -4.34
CA ASP A 66 13.46 -1.09 -3.55
C ASP A 66 12.88 -2.25 -2.73
N SER A 67 11.75 -2.00 -2.05
CA SER A 67 11.10 -2.99 -1.19
C SER A 67 9.60 -2.77 -1.08
N ILE A 68 8.86 -3.84 -0.79
CA ILE A 68 7.44 -3.80 -0.46
C ILE A 68 7.25 -4.64 0.81
N THR A 69 6.95 -3.97 1.92
CA THR A 69 6.76 -4.63 3.22
C THR A 69 5.29 -4.51 3.65
N VAL A 70 4.70 -5.62 4.08
CA VAL A 70 3.38 -5.61 4.72
C VAL A 70 3.57 -5.22 6.18
N VAL A 71 3.13 -4.01 6.54
CA VAL A 71 3.23 -3.49 7.91
C VAL A 71 2.07 -3.98 8.77
N ARG A 72 0.89 -4.08 8.15
CA ARG A 72 -0.33 -4.50 8.85
C ARG A 72 -1.29 -5.17 7.88
N ARG A 73 -1.93 -6.27 8.29
CA ARG A 73 -2.97 -6.92 7.47
C ARG A 73 -4.35 -6.37 7.80
N GLY A 74 -5.11 -6.01 6.77
CA GLY A 74 -6.44 -5.43 6.91
C GLY A 74 -7.57 -6.44 6.67
N VAL A 75 -8.71 -6.22 7.34
CA VAL A 75 -9.96 -6.92 7.05
C VAL A 75 -10.83 -6.03 6.18
N VAL A 76 -10.99 -6.43 4.92
CA VAL A 76 -11.86 -5.77 3.95
C VAL A 76 -12.64 -6.82 3.16
N ARG A 77 -13.78 -6.41 2.61
CA ARG A 77 -14.66 -7.29 1.82
C ARG A 77 -14.59 -7.03 0.31
N ARG A 78 -13.94 -5.95 -0.13
CA ARG A 78 -13.89 -5.51 -1.52
C ARG A 78 -12.46 -5.54 -2.04
N ALA A 79 -12.28 -5.92 -3.30
CA ALA A 79 -10.98 -5.87 -3.98
C ALA A 79 -10.54 -4.44 -4.36
N LYS A 80 -11.49 -3.50 -4.49
CA LYS A 80 -11.22 -2.08 -4.73
C LYS A 80 -11.86 -1.25 -3.61
N LEU A 81 -11.04 -0.48 -2.92
CA LEU A 81 -11.43 0.28 -1.72
C LEU A 81 -11.62 1.77 -2.01
N TYR A 82 -12.06 2.12 -3.22
CA TYR A 82 -12.25 3.53 -3.63
C TYR A 82 -13.22 4.31 -2.74
N TYR A 83 -14.12 3.61 -2.03
CA TYR A 83 -14.98 4.22 -1.02
C TYR A 83 -14.20 4.91 0.12
N LEU A 84 -12.92 4.57 0.33
CA LEU A 84 -12.05 5.23 1.31
C LEU A 84 -11.64 6.64 0.88
N ARG A 85 -11.84 7.02 -0.39
CA ARG A 85 -11.53 8.37 -0.88
C ARG A 85 -12.42 9.44 -0.24
N GLY A 86 -13.70 9.11 -0.05
CA GLY A 86 -14.68 10.00 0.60
C GLY A 86 -14.81 9.78 2.10
N ARG A 87 -13.93 9.00 2.75
CA ARG A 87 -13.98 8.74 4.19
C ARG A 87 -12.80 9.38 4.90
N THR A 88 -13.05 9.93 6.07
CA THR A 88 -12.04 10.55 6.94
C THR A 88 -12.16 10.00 8.37
N GLY A 89 -11.14 10.29 9.19
CA GLY A 89 -11.11 9.94 10.61
C GLY A 89 -11.40 8.45 10.89
N LYS A 90 -12.26 8.18 11.87
CA LYS A 90 -12.61 6.81 12.28
C LYS A 90 -13.26 5.99 11.15
N ARG A 91 -14.00 6.64 10.24
CA ARG A 91 -14.70 5.95 9.13
C ARG A 91 -13.76 5.42 8.06
N ALA A 92 -12.57 6.00 7.94
CA ALA A 92 -11.53 5.55 7.01
C ALA A 92 -10.66 4.41 7.56
N ARG A 93 -10.76 4.10 8.87
CA ARG A 93 -9.97 3.04 9.49
C ARG A 93 -10.44 1.67 9.02
N ILE A 94 -9.48 0.84 8.64
CA ILE A 94 -9.68 -0.59 8.37
C ILE A 94 -9.31 -1.35 9.64
N ALA A 95 -10.17 -2.28 10.05
CA ALA A 95 -9.89 -3.18 11.15
C ALA A 95 -8.69 -4.08 10.82
N GLU A 96 -7.82 -4.27 11.80
CA GLU A 96 -6.69 -5.18 11.66
C GLU A 96 -7.16 -6.63 11.70
N ARG A 97 -6.52 -7.46 10.88
CA ARG A 97 -6.73 -8.90 10.90
C ARG A 97 -5.97 -9.48 12.09
N ARG A 98 -6.69 -10.01 13.07
CA ARG A 98 -6.11 -10.81 14.14
C ARG A 98 -5.91 -12.22 13.58
N ASP A 99 -4.66 -12.67 13.45
CA ASP A 99 -4.41 -14.10 13.26
C ASP A 99 -4.70 -14.79 14.60
N THR A 100 -5.73 -15.61 14.62
CA THR A 100 -6.12 -16.39 15.81
C THR A 100 -5.38 -17.73 15.88
N ARG A 101 -4.35 -17.94 15.07
CA ARG A 101 -3.46 -19.10 15.22
C ARG A 101 -2.39 -18.73 16.23
N SER A 102 -2.64 -19.07 17.50
CA SER A 102 -1.55 -19.33 18.43
C SER A 102 -0.63 -20.36 17.79
N GLU A 103 0.66 -20.07 17.74
CA GLU A 103 1.68 -21.09 17.47
C GLU A 103 1.63 -22.06 18.67
N ASP A 104 1.11 -23.25 18.43
CA ASP A 104 1.29 -24.42 19.31
C ASP A 104 2.64 -25.08 18.98
#